data_AF-A0A947KDI0-F1
#
_entry.id   AF-A0A947KDI0-F1
#
_cell.length_a   1.000
_cell.length_b   1.000
_cell.length_c   1.000
_cell.angle_alpha   90.00
_cell.angle_beta   90.00
_cell.angle_gamma   90.00
#
_symmetry.space_group_name_H-M   'P 1'
#
loop_
_entity.id
_entity.type
_entity.pdbx_description
1 polymer ?
#
loop_
_entity_poly.entity_id
_entity_poly.type
_entity_poly.pdbx_seq_one_letter_code
_entity_poly.pdbx_strand_id
1 'polypeptide(L)'
;MHYIPNTKDIEKEILQAIGVDKFEDLIKNIPDKFLQKCRIKLPESLSELETTKKIGKMAGQNLDTDSMVSFLGGGSYDHFIPAAVDFLIGRSEFYTAYTPYQPEVAQGTLQSIYEYQSMICHLMDMDVANAS
;
A
#
# COMPACT_ATOMS: atom_id res chain seq x y z
N MET A 1 10.53 11.21 -5.55
CA MET A 1 11.08 10.98 -4.18
C MET A 1 12.02 9.76 -4.21
N HIS A 2 13.15 9.74 -3.51
CA HIS A 2 14.04 8.56 -3.51
C HIS A 2 13.50 7.52 -2.53
N TYR A 3 13.17 6.32 -3.01
CA TYR A 3 12.50 5.28 -2.20
C TYR A 3 13.41 4.70 -1.10
N ILE A 4 14.71 4.61 -1.38
CA ILE A 4 15.69 4.09 -0.42
C ILE A 4 16.24 5.27 0.39
N PRO A 5 15.98 5.38 1.70
CA PRO A 5 16.40 6.55 2.46
C PRO A 5 17.92 6.61 2.69
N ASN A 6 18.62 5.47 2.58
CA ASN A 6 20.04 5.36 2.85
C ASN A 6 20.88 5.94 1.70
N THR A 7 21.78 6.87 2.02
CA THR A 7 22.83 7.34 1.11
C THR A 7 23.99 6.34 1.06
N LYS A 8 24.89 6.50 0.10
CA LYS A 8 26.12 5.69 0.01
C LYS A 8 27.02 5.84 1.25
N ASP A 9 26.99 7.00 1.89
CA ASP A 9 27.76 7.23 3.11
C ASP A 9 27.17 6.45 4.30
N ILE A 10 25.84 6.49 4.46
CA ILE A 10 25.12 5.68 5.46
C ILE A 10 25.35 4.19 5.20
N GLU A 11 25.28 3.75 3.94
CA GLU A 11 25.55 2.37 3.57
C GLU A 11 26.96 1.95 4.00
N LYS A 12 27.96 2.79 3.74
CA LYS A 12 29.35 2.53 4.16
C LYS A 12 29.50 2.46 5.68
N GLU A 13 28.86 3.37 6.42
CA GLU A 13 28.85 3.36 7.89
C GLU A 13 28.23 2.06 8.43
N ILE A 14 27.12 1.62 7.87
CA ILE A 14 26.45 0.36 8.24
C ILE A 14 27.36 -0.84 7.95
N LEU A 15 27.95 -0.92 6.74
CA LEU A 15 28.87 -2.01 6.37
C LEU A 15 30.09 -2.08 7.29
N GLN A 16 30.66 -0.93 7.65
CA GLN A 16 31.77 -0.85 8.60
C GLN A 16 31.34 -1.30 10.00
N ALA A 17 30.17 -0.89 10.48
CA ALA A 17 29.67 -1.24 11.81
C ALA A 17 29.41 -2.75 11.96
N ILE A 18 28.94 -3.41 10.90
CA ILE A 18 28.69 -4.87 10.89
C ILE A 18 29.95 -5.68 10.52
N GLY A 19 31.04 -5.02 10.10
CA GLY A 19 32.34 -5.65 9.84
C GLY A 19 32.44 -6.39 8.51
N VAL A 20 31.77 -5.90 7.46
CA VAL A 20 31.86 -6.48 6.10
C VAL A 20 32.26 -5.41 5.08
N ASP A 21 32.83 -5.83 3.95
CA ASP A 21 33.38 -4.90 2.96
C ASP A 21 32.33 -4.43 1.94
N LYS A 22 31.34 -5.28 1.62
CA LYS A 22 30.33 -5.02 0.59
C LYS A 22 29.02 -5.78 0.84
N PHE A 23 27.94 -5.33 0.19
CA PHE A 23 26.61 -5.95 0.30
C PHE A 23 26.62 -7.45 -0.01
N GLU A 24 27.41 -7.89 -1.00
CA GLU A 24 27.50 -9.31 -1.36
C GLU A 24 27.97 -10.21 -0.22
N ASP A 25 28.73 -9.66 0.75
CA ASP A 25 29.17 -10.40 1.92
C ASP A 25 28.01 -10.77 2.85
N LEU A 26 26.92 -10.00 2.85
CA LEU A 26 25.72 -10.21 3.68
C LEU A 26 24.81 -11.33 3.17
N ILE A 27 24.92 -11.67 1.89
CA ILE A 27 24.04 -12.64 1.21
C ILE A 27 24.77 -13.93 0.82
N LYS A 28 26.00 -14.16 1.30
CA LYS A 28 26.81 -15.36 1.01
C LYS A 28 26.13 -16.69 1.33
N ASN A 29 25.16 -16.67 2.25
CA ASN A 29 24.35 -17.83 2.62
C ASN A 29 23.29 -18.21 1.57
N ILE A 30 23.06 -17.37 0.56
CA ILE A 30 22.17 -17.66 -0.56
C ILE A 30 22.98 -18.35 -1.67
N PRO A 31 22.70 -19.62 -2.03
CA PRO A 31 23.42 -20.31 -3.09
C PRO A 31 23.33 -19.60 -4.46
N ASP A 32 24.44 -19.53 -5.19
CA ASP A 32 24.56 -18.83 -6.49
C ASP A 32 23.49 -19.23 -7.51
N LYS A 33 23.08 -20.50 -7.51
CA LYS A 33 22.01 -21.02 -8.40
C LYS A 33 20.67 -20.30 -8.23
N PHE A 34 20.44 -19.68 -7.07
CA PHE A 34 19.24 -18.88 -6.80
C PHE A 34 19.46 -17.40 -7.14
N LEU A 35 20.66 -16.85 -6.86
CA LEU A 35 21.01 -15.48 -7.21
C LEU A 35 20.96 -15.21 -8.72
N GLN A 36 21.42 -16.16 -9.54
CA GLN A 36 21.36 -16.02 -11.00
C GLN A 36 19.92 -15.94 -11.53
N LYS A 37 18.96 -16.59 -10.85
CA LYS A 37 17.53 -16.53 -11.20
C LYS A 37 16.89 -15.19 -10.84
N CYS A 38 17.51 -14.38 -9.97
CA CYS A 38 17.02 -13.06 -9.59
C CYS A 38 17.30 -11.98 -10.66
N ARG A 39 18.03 -12.30 -11.73
CA ARG A 39 18.24 -11.38 -12.87
C ARG A 39 16.97 -11.33 -13.73
N ILE A 40 16.02 -10.50 -13.32
CA ILE A 40 14.77 -10.28 -14.05
C ILE A 40 15.03 -9.28 -15.18
N LYS A 41 14.64 -9.63 -16.41
CA LYS A 41 14.70 -8.72 -17.56
C LYS A 41 13.54 -7.73 -17.48
N LEU A 42 13.74 -6.64 -16.74
CA LEU A 42 12.78 -5.54 -16.63
C LEU A 42 13.06 -4.47 -17.68
N PRO A 43 12.04 -3.71 -18.12
CA PRO A 43 12.23 -2.47 -18.88
C PRO A 43 13.06 -1.45 -18.10
N GLU A 44 13.56 -0.43 -18.80
CA GLU A 44 14.24 0.70 -18.14
C GLU A 44 13.31 1.38 -17.12
N SER A 45 13.93 1.85 -16.03
CA SER A 45 13.23 2.58 -14.98
C SER A 45 12.67 3.89 -15.52
N LEU A 46 11.44 4.21 -15.13
CA LEU A 46 10.79 5.48 -15.43
C LEU A 46 10.92 6.43 -14.24
N SER A 47 11.01 7.72 -14.51
CA SER A 47 10.79 8.75 -13.49
C SER A 47 9.34 8.70 -12.97
N GLU A 48 9.11 9.38 -11.85
CA GLU A 48 7.78 9.52 -11.25
C GLU A 48 6.76 10.15 -12.22
N LEU A 49 7.21 11.18 -12.97
CA LEU A 49 6.37 11.86 -13.96
C LEU A 49 6.04 10.96 -15.16
N GLU A 50 7.03 10.23 -15.67
CA GLU A 50 6.83 9.28 -16.77
C GLU A 50 5.91 8.13 -16.37
N THR A 51 6.08 7.61 -15.16
CA THR A 51 5.22 6.58 -14.58
C THR A 51 3.78 7.07 -14.49
N THR A 52 3.55 8.25 -13.91
CA THR A 52 2.21 8.85 -13.77
C THR A 52 1.53 9.02 -15.13
N LYS A 53 2.24 9.58 -16.13
CA LYS A 53 1.72 9.75 -17.49
C LYS A 53 1.38 8.42 -18.15
N LYS A 54 2.24 7.42 -18.00
CA LYS A 54 2.05 6.09 -18.58
C LYS A 54 0.81 5.41 -18.00
N ILE A 55 0.66 5.40 -16.68
CA ILE A 55 -0.48 4.79 -16.00
C ILE A 55 -1.78 5.54 -16.34
N GLY A 56 -1.76 6.88 -16.35
CA GLY A 56 -2.92 7.68 -16.77
C GLY A 56 -3.37 7.38 -18.20
N LYS A 57 -2.42 7.24 -19.14
CA LYS A 57 -2.73 6.84 -20.53
C LYS A 57 -3.37 5.45 -20.60
N MET A 58 -2.89 4.49 -19.80
CA MET A 58 -3.45 3.14 -19.75
C MET A 58 -4.86 3.14 -19.14
N ALA A 59 -5.06 3.87 -18.04
CA ALA A 59 -6.36 3.99 -17.38
C ALA A 59 -7.42 4.61 -18.31
N GLY A 60 -7.05 5.63 -19.09
CA GLY A 60 -7.95 6.28 -20.06
C GLY A 60 -8.36 5.42 -21.27
N GLN A 61 -7.92 4.17 -21.36
CA GLN A 61 -8.43 3.20 -22.33
C GLN A 61 -9.70 2.48 -21.84
N ASN A 62 -10.01 2.60 -20.54
CA ASN A 62 -11.21 2.02 -19.95
C ASN A 62 -12.43 2.92 -20.16
N LEU A 63 -13.62 2.31 -20.12
CA LEU A 63 -14.89 3.02 -19.93
C LEU A 63 -15.22 2.92 -18.44
N ASP A 64 -15.12 4.04 -17.72
CA ASP A 64 -15.39 4.13 -16.29
C ASP A 64 -16.85 4.54 -16.01
N THR A 65 -17.24 4.51 -14.74
CA THR A 65 -18.60 4.87 -14.31
C THR A 65 -18.88 6.37 -14.39
N ASP A 66 -17.85 7.22 -14.49
CA ASP A 66 -17.99 8.65 -14.72
C ASP A 66 -18.38 8.98 -16.17
N SER A 67 -17.88 8.19 -17.13
CA SER A 67 -18.18 8.35 -18.56
C SER A 67 -19.38 7.53 -19.03
N MET A 68 -19.71 6.42 -18.35
CA MET A 68 -20.84 5.56 -18.69
C MET A 68 -21.55 5.00 -17.46
N VAL A 69 -22.85 5.28 -17.36
CA VAL A 69 -23.68 4.76 -16.27
C VAL A 69 -23.80 3.23 -16.36
N SER A 70 -23.53 2.55 -15.24
CA SER A 70 -23.61 1.08 -15.12
C SER A 70 -24.77 0.65 -14.23
N PHE A 71 -25.69 -0.13 -14.78
CA PHE A 71 -26.81 -0.75 -14.05
C PHE A 71 -26.67 -2.28 -13.94
N LEU A 72 -25.46 -2.81 -14.10
CA LEU A 72 -25.21 -4.27 -14.11
C LEU A 72 -25.49 -4.95 -12.76
N GLY A 73 -25.37 -4.21 -11.65
CA GLY A 73 -25.58 -4.73 -10.29
C GLY A 73 -24.58 -5.84 -9.93
N GLY A 74 -25.05 -6.90 -9.28
CA GLY A 74 -24.21 -8.06 -8.93
C GLY A 74 -23.37 -7.87 -7.66
N GLY A 75 -23.84 -7.05 -6.71
CA GLY A 75 -23.12 -6.77 -5.46
C GLY A 75 -22.17 -5.56 -5.54
N SER A 76 -22.01 -4.95 -6.71
CA SER A 76 -21.28 -3.69 -6.90
C SER A 76 -22.21 -2.64 -7.49
N TYR A 77 -22.29 -1.49 -6.85
CA TYR A 77 -23.21 -0.42 -7.22
C TYR A 77 -22.47 0.91 -7.17
N ASP A 78 -22.59 1.68 -8.25
CA ASP A 78 -22.07 3.04 -8.28
C ASP A 78 -22.81 3.90 -7.24
N HIS A 79 -22.06 4.69 -6.48
CA HIS A 79 -22.59 5.49 -5.39
C HIS A 79 -21.73 6.72 -5.13
N PHE A 80 -22.35 7.77 -4.60
CA PHE A 80 -21.64 8.99 -4.25
C PHE A 80 -20.68 8.76 -3.07
N ILE A 81 -19.40 9.02 -3.30
CA ILE A 81 -18.36 9.04 -2.26
C ILE A 81 -18.13 10.50 -1.83
N PRO A 82 -18.41 10.86 -0.56
CA PRO A 82 -18.16 12.21 -0.09
C PRO A 82 -16.67 12.58 -0.15
N ALA A 83 -16.35 13.80 -0.60
CA ALA A 83 -14.96 14.29 -0.74
C ALA A 83 -14.13 14.24 0.56
N ALA A 84 -14.80 14.21 1.73
CA ALA A 84 -14.13 14.00 3.01
C ALA A 84 -13.44 12.63 3.10
N VAL A 85 -13.95 11.60 2.42
CA VAL A 85 -13.37 10.25 2.42
C VAL A 85 -12.00 10.27 1.75
N ASP A 86 -11.88 10.83 0.54
CA ASP A 86 -10.60 10.96 -0.18
C ASP A 86 -9.55 11.73 0.65
N PHE A 87 -9.98 12.80 1.32
CA PHE A 87 -9.11 13.55 2.21
C PHE A 87 -8.62 12.71 3.38
N LEU A 88 -9.51 11.95 4.04
CA LEU A 88 -9.16 11.11 5.19
C LEU A 88 -8.24 9.96 4.79
N ILE A 89 -8.56 9.22 3.72
CA ILE A 89 -7.75 8.09 3.27
C ILE A 89 -6.41 8.54 2.67
N GLY A 90 -6.30 9.80 2.23
CA GLY A 90 -5.05 10.40 1.77
C GLY A 90 -4.07 10.75 2.90
N ARG A 91 -4.49 10.66 4.17
CA ARG A 91 -3.61 10.91 5.31
C ARG A 91 -2.74 9.70 5.62
N SER A 92 -1.43 9.91 5.72
CA SER A 92 -0.46 8.83 5.98
C SER A 92 -0.76 8.05 7.25
N GLU A 93 -1.27 8.70 8.30
CA GLU A 93 -1.60 8.03 9.57
C GLU A 93 -2.65 6.91 9.41
N PHE A 94 -3.50 6.97 8.36
CA PHE A 94 -4.52 5.96 8.11
C PHE A 94 -4.04 4.80 7.23
N TYR A 95 -3.24 5.06 6.19
CA TYR A 95 -2.84 4.02 5.22
C TYR A 95 -1.44 3.43 5.46
N THR A 96 -0.60 4.04 6.30
CA THR A 96 0.74 3.51 6.61
C THR A 96 0.78 2.67 7.88
N ALA A 97 -0.20 2.83 8.78
CA ALA A 97 -0.34 1.99 9.95
C ALA A 97 -0.75 0.56 9.54
N TYR A 98 -0.32 -0.44 10.31
CA TYR A 98 -0.70 -1.83 10.08
C TYR A 98 -1.75 -2.29 11.12
N THR A 99 -1.94 -3.60 11.25
CA THR A 99 -2.86 -4.17 12.25
C THR A 99 -2.59 -3.58 13.64
N PRO A 100 -3.64 -3.16 14.39
CA PRO A 100 -3.50 -2.46 15.67
C PRO A 100 -3.09 -3.40 16.82
N TYR A 101 -1.95 -4.07 16.69
CA TYR A 101 -1.38 -4.95 17.72
C TYR A 101 -0.93 -4.21 18.99
N GLN A 102 -0.71 -2.90 18.89
CA GLN A 102 -0.34 -2.03 20.02
C GLN A 102 -1.51 -1.06 20.28
N PRO A 103 -2.49 -1.46 21.10
CA PRO A 103 -3.75 -0.73 21.23
C PRO A 103 -3.58 0.68 21.79
N GLU A 104 -2.60 0.92 22.67
CA GLU A 104 -2.33 2.21 23.32
C GLU A 104 -1.96 3.31 22.31
N VAL A 105 -1.43 2.93 21.15
CA VAL A 105 -1.02 3.83 20.06
C VAL A 105 -1.89 3.66 18.80
N ALA A 106 -3.01 2.94 18.89
CA ALA A 106 -3.90 2.65 17.77
C ALA A 106 -5.39 2.93 18.05
N GLN A 107 -5.69 3.68 19.12
CA GLN A 107 -7.08 3.95 19.55
C GLN A 107 -7.95 4.60 18.46
N GLY A 108 -7.38 5.43 17.58
CA GLY A 108 -8.13 6.03 16.47
C GLY A 108 -8.66 4.97 15.48
N THR A 109 -7.79 4.06 15.03
CA THR A 109 -8.17 2.96 14.14
C THR A 109 -9.13 1.99 14.82
N LEU A 110 -8.88 1.64 16.09
CA LEU A 110 -9.75 0.77 16.87
C LEU A 110 -11.15 1.37 17.05
N GLN A 111 -11.25 2.69 17.27
CA GLN A 111 -12.53 3.38 17.31
C GLN A 111 -13.25 3.27 15.96
N SER A 112 -12.58 3.56 14.84
CA SER A 112 -13.21 3.44 13.52
C SER A 112 -13.70 2.02 13.22
N ILE A 113 -12.98 0.99 13.66
CA ILE A 113 -13.42 -0.41 13.57
C ILE A 113 -14.66 -0.65 14.44
N TYR A 114 -14.68 -0.14 15.67
CA TYR A 114 -15.83 -0.25 16.55
C TYR A 114 -17.08 0.44 15.98
N GLU A 115 -16.93 1.61 15.36
CA GLU A 115 -18.02 2.31 14.67
C GLU A 115 -18.55 1.49 13.48
N TYR A 116 -17.67 0.86 12.71
CA TYR A 116 -18.07 -0.06 11.64
C TYR A 116 -18.87 -1.24 12.19
N GLN A 117 -18.37 -1.92 13.22
CA GLN A 117 -19.06 -3.04 13.86
C GLN A 117 -20.44 -2.63 14.39
N SER A 118 -20.51 -1.47 15.05
CA SER A 118 -21.75 -0.92 15.58
C SER A 118 -22.76 -0.62 14.46
N MET A 119 -22.30 -0.02 13.36
CA MET A 119 -23.13 0.24 12.18
C MET A 119 -23.69 -1.06 11.59
N ILE A 120 -22.86 -2.09 11.42
CA ILE A 120 -23.30 -3.38 10.85
C ILE A 120 -24.26 -4.10 11.79
N CYS A 121 -23.98 -4.15 13.09
CA CYS A 121 -24.89 -4.72 14.10
C CYS A 121 -26.26 -4.05 14.06
N HIS A 122 -26.31 -2.71 14.01
CA HIS A 122 -27.59 -1.98 13.92
C HIS A 122 -28.31 -2.21 12.58
N LEU A 123 -27.58 -2.29 11.47
CA LEU A 123 -28.17 -2.48 10.14
C LEU A 123 -28.74 -3.89 9.96
N MET A 124 -28.07 -4.89 10.54
CA MET A 124 -28.39 -6.32 10.37
C MET A 124 -29.21 -6.91 11.52
N ASP A 125 -29.46 -6.16 12.59
CA ASP A 125 -30.11 -6.62 13.82
C ASP A 125 -29.36 -7.81 14.48
N MET A 126 -28.03 -7.71 14.56
CA MET A 126 -27.15 -8.77 15.05
C MET A 126 -26.36 -8.33 16.28
N ASP A 127 -26.07 -9.27 17.20
CA ASP A 127 -25.37 -8.98 18.46
C ASP A 127 -23.89 -8.60 18.26
N VAL A 128 -23.20 -9.18 17.28
CA VAL A 128 -21.76 -9.01 17.05
C VAL A 128 -21.42 -9.03 15.56
N ALA A 129 -20.53 -8.14 15.15
CA ALA A 129 -19.90 -8.13 13.82
C ALA A 129 -18.37 -8.19 13.94
N ASN A 130 -17.70 -8.76 12.94
CA ASN A 130 -16.25 -8.72 12.78
C ASN A 130 -15.80 -7.35 12.19
N ALA A 131 -14.49 -7.15 12.06
CA ALA A 131 -13.89 -5.87 11.65
C ALA A 131 -13.82 -5.64 10.12
N SER A 132 -14.63 -6.36 9.32
CA SER A 132 -14.78 -6.18 7.86
C SER A 132 -15.90 -7.06 7.31
#